data_AF-A0A392N1Q8-F1
#
_entry.id   AF-A0A392N1Q8-F1
#
_cell.length_a   1.000
_cell.length_b   1.000
_cell.length_c   1.000
_cell.angle_alpha   90.00
_cell.angle_beta   90.00
_cell.angle_gamma   90.00
#
_symmetry.space_group_name_H-M   'P 1'
#
loop_
_entity.id
_entity.type
_entity.pdbx_description
1 polymer ?
#
loop_
_entity_poly.entity_id
_entity_poly.type
_entity_poly.pdbx_seq_one_letter_code
_entity_poly.pdbx_strand_id
1 'polypeptide(L)'
;NSLILVYLSVKPRNVAIIKSSKDTRYGLDSIVTHDGAKLPCWPLTNLSSFKQKFGIDAYEKLDVIGIDEAQFFDDLYDFCREAADHDGKTVIVAGLDGNYLRYYYL
;
A
#
# COMPACT_ATOMS: atom_id res chain seq x y z
N ASN A 1 -2.95 2.82 -12.80
CA ASN A 1 -1.60 2.38 -12.42
C ASN A 1 -1.80 1.12 -11.60
N SER A 2 -1.54 -0.06 -12.16
CA SER A 2 -2.16 -1.33 -11.70
C SER A 2 -1.15 -2.44 -11.42
N LEU A 3 0.12 -2.07 -11.19
CA LEU A 3 1.24 -3.00 -11.01
C LEU A 3 1.11 -3.84 -9.74
N ILE A 4 0.69 -3.22 -8.63
CA ILE A 4 0.34 -3.92 -7.39
C ILE A 4 -0.77 -4.94 -7.65
N LEU A 5 -1.76 -4.57 -8.43
CA LEU A 5 -2.96 -5.37 -8.61
C LEU A 5 -2.70 -6.61 -9.47
N VAL A 6 -1.86 -6.47 -10.50
CA VAL A 6 -1.40 -7.61 -11.32
C VAL A 6 -0.64 -8.61 -10.45
N TYR A 7 0.26 -8.15 -9.57
CA TYR A 7 1.07 -9.05 -8.74
C TYR A 7 0.23 -9.81 -7.69
N LEU A 8 -0.78 -9.13 -7.12
CA LEU A 8 -1.64 -9.72 -6.09
C LEU A 8 -2.64 -10.74 -6.63
N SER A 9 -2.94 -10.71 -7.94
CA SER A 9 -3.87 -11.66 -8.56
C SER A 9 -3.27 -13.05 -8.82
N VAL A 10 -1.95 -13.25 -8.65
CA VAL A 10 -1.25 -14.44 -9.14
C VAL A 10 -1.14 -15.58 -8.11
N LYS A 11 -1.42 -15.35 -6.82
CA LYS A 11 -1.37 -16.41 -5.77
C LYS A 11 -2.37 -16.22 -4.63
N PRO A 12 -2.91 -17.29 -4.03
CA PRO A 12 -3.67 -17.21 -2.79
C PRO A 12 -2.71 -16.83 -1.66
N ARG A 13 -2.68 -15.54 -1.34
CA ARG A 13 -1.95 -14.96 -0.22
C ARG A 13 -2.88 -14.04 0.55
N ASN A 14 -2.64 -13.87 1.84
CA ASN A 14 -3.34 -12.87 2.62
C ASN A 14 -2.72 -11.51 2.31
N VAL A 15 -3.52 -10.66 1.67
CA VAL A 15 -3.06 -9.42 1.07
C VAL A 15 -3.81 -8.25 1.68
N ALA A 16 -3.08 -7.21 2.04
CA ALA A 16 -3.66 -5.91 2.33
C ALA A 16 -3.16 -4.88 1.32
N ILE A 17 -4.09 -4.05 0.84
CA ILE A 17 -3.79 -2.92 -0.02
C ILE A 17 -4.04 -1.65 0.77
N ILE A 18 -3.02 -0.80 0.88
CA ILE A 18 -3.08 0.49 1.56
C ILE A 18 -3.08 1.58 0.49
N LYS A 19 -3.93 2.58 0.69
CA LYS A 19 -3.96 3.79 -0.14
C LYS A 19 -3.82 5.02 0.76
N SER A 20 -3.14 6.05 0.27
CA SER A 20 -3.11 7.33 1.00
C SER A 20 -4.47 8.01 0.97
N SER A 21 -4.98 8.39 2.13
CA SER A 21 -6.16 9.25 2.26
C SER A 21 -5.90 10.68 1.78
N LYS A 22 -4.63 11.06 1.61
CA LYS A 22 -4.22 12.35 1.04
C LYS A 22 -4.48 12.39 -0.49
N ASP A 23 -4.67 11.24 -1.14
CA ASP A 23 -5.03 11.16 -2.56
C ASP A 23 -6.55 11.29 -2.75
N THR A 24 -7.02 12.48 -3.13
CA THR A 24 -8.45 12.78 -3.35
C THR A 24 -8.94 12.55 -4.78
N ARG A 25 -8.09 12.03 -5.67
CA ARG A 25 -8.38 11.91 -7.12
C ARG A 25 -9.31 10.74 -7.47
N TYR A 26 -9.34 9.70 -6.65
CA TYR A 26 -10.18 8.51 -6.83
C TYR A 26 -10.68 8.03 -5.46
N GLY A 27 -11.96 7.62 -5.38
CA GLY A 27 -12.67 7.30 -4.12
C GLY A 27 -11.87 6.52 -3.09
N LEU A 28 -12.06 6.87 -1.81
CA LEU A 28 -11.20 6.48 -0.68
C LEU A 28 -11.19 4.97 -0.38
N ASP A 29 -12.25 4.25 -0.74
CA ASP A 29 -12.50 2.90 -0.19
C ASP A 29 -12.24 1.75 -1.18
N SER A 30 -11.86 2.05 -2.43
CA SER A 30 -11.58 1.00 -3.42
C SER A 30 -10.58 1.43 -4.47
N ILE A 31 -9.63 0.54 -4.79
CA ILE A 31 -8.84 0.67 -6.02
C ILE A 31 -9.65 0.12 -7.18
N VAL A 32 -9.95 0.98 -8.16
CA VAL A 32 -10.63 0.60 -9.40
C VAL A 32 -9.57 0.24 -10.43
N THR A 33 -9.64 -0.97 -10.95
CA THR A 33 -8.82 -1.43 -12.07
C THR A 33 -9.35 -0.93 -13.40
N HIS A 34 -8.51 -1.02 -14.43
CA HIS A 34 -8.93 -0.74 -15.80
C HIS A 34 -10.03 -1.70 -16.30
N ASP A 35 -10.13 -2.91 -15.74
CA ASP A 35 -11.20 -3.87 -16.05
C ASP A 35 -12.48 -3.67 -15.19
N GLY A 36 -12.52 -2.65 -14.33
CA GLY A 36 -13.68 -2.29 -13.52
C GLY A 36 -13.82 -3.07 -12.21
N ALA A 37 -12.90 -3.99 -11.90
CA ALA A 37 -12.82 -4.63 -10.60
C ALA A 37 -12.47 -3.62 -9.49
N LYS A 38 -13.11 -3.78 -8.33
CA LYS A 38 -12.84 -3.00 -7.13
C LYS A 38 -12.19 -3.91 -6.10
N LEU A 39 -10.96 -3.59 -5.72
CA LEU A 39 -10.33 -4.24 -4.57
C LEU A 39 -10.53 -3.38 -3.32
N PRO A 40 -10.89 -3.99 -2.18
CA PRO A 40 -10.95 -3.27 -0.91
C PRO A 40 -9.54 -2.77 -0.55
N CYS A 41 -9.45 -1.49 -0.20
CA CYS A 41 -8.21 -0.88 0.26
C CYS A 41 -8.40 -0.18 1.60
N TRP A 42 -7.29 0.02 2.30
CA TRP A 42 -7.23 0.68 3.60
C TRP A 42 -6.76 2.12 3.42
N PRO A 43 -7.66 3.11 3.46
CA PRO A 43 -7.27 4.51 3.39
C PRO A 43 -6.57 4.93 4.68
N LEU A 44 -5.30 5.34 4.58
CA LEU A 44 -4.49 5.78 5.70
C LEU A 44 -3.82 7.12 5.43
N THR A 45 -3.67 7.92 6.48
CA THR A 45 -2.84 9.14 6.41
C THR A 45 -1.36 8.81 6.65
N ASN A 46 -1.08 7.88 7.59
CA ASN A 46 0.25 7.45 7.99
C ASN A 46 0.27 5.91 8.10
N LEU A 47 1.33 5.27 7.62
CA LEU A 47 1.50 3.81 7.59
C LEU A 47 1.68 3.20 8.98
N SER A 48 2.30 3.94 9.89
CA SER A 48 2.47 3.59 11.32
C SER A 48 1.15 3.21 12.01
N SER A 49 0.02 3.77 11.57
CA SER A 49 -1.31 3.44 12.11
C SER A 49 -1.92 2.14 11.57
N PHE A 50 -1.32 1.53 10.54
CA PHE A 50 -1.89 0.39 9.83
C PHE A 50 -2.08 -0.83 10.73
N LYS A 51 -1.04 -1.27 11.44
CA LYS A 51 -1.10 -2.48 12.30
C LYS A 51 -2.25 -2.41 13.29
N GLN A 52 -2.45 -1.26 13.93
CA GLN A 52 -3.52 -1.05 14.91
C GLN A 52 -4.90 -1.01 14.26
N LYS A 53 -5.06 -0.28 13.14
CA LYS A 53 -6.35 -0.16 12.44
C LYS A 53 -6.80 -1.44 11.77
N PHE A 54 -5.85 -2.20 11.24
CA PHE A 54 -6.09 -3.50 10.62
C PHE A 54 -6.37 -4.59 11.68
N GLY A 55 -5.84 -4.41 12.88
CA GLY A 55 -5.88 -5.39 13.96
C GLY A 55 -4.61 -6.23 13.94
N ILE A 56 -3.97 -6.39 15.10
CA ILE A 56 -2.67 -7.07 15.24
C ILE A 56 -2.76 -8.52 14.76
N ASP A 57 -3.75 -9.28 15.23
CA ASP A 57 -3.94 -10.69 14.86
C ASP A 57 -4.23 -10.89 13.36
N ALA A 58 -4.89 -9.91 12.73
CA ALA A 58 -5.15 -9.92 11.31
C ALA A 58 -3.88 -9.58 10.54
N TYR A 59 -3.12 -8.59 11.03
CA TYR A 59 -1.87 -8.14 10.44
C TYR A 59 -0.86 -9.28 10.39
N GLU A 60 -0.70 -10.05 11.47
CA GLU A 60 0.22 -11.19 11.53
C GLU A 60 -0.05 -12.23 10.43
N LYS A 61 -1.31 -12.40 10.03
CA LYS A 61 -1.70 -13.36 8.98
C LYS A 61 -1.42 -12.86 7.57
N LEU A 62 -1.11 -11.57 7.37
CA LEU A 62 -0.77 -11.04 6.06
C LEU A 62 0.55 -11.61 5.57
N ASP A 63 0.61 -11.96 4.28
CA ASP A 63 1.83 -12.32 3.58
C ASP A 63 2.39 -11.14 2.78
N VAL A 64 1.48 -10.33 2.22
CA VAL A 64 1.83 -9.25 1.28
C VAL A 64 1.11 -7.96 1.66
N ILE A 65 1.85 -6.86 1.64
CA ILE A 65 1.33 -5.52 1.85
C ILE A 65 1.62 -4.69 0.59
N GLY A 66 0.56 -4.32 -0.12
CA GLY A 66 0.64 -3.38 -1.24
C GLY A 66 0.42 -1.95 -0.73
N ILE A 67 1.32 -1.03 -1.07
CA ILE A 67 1.20 0.39 -0.74
C ILE A 67 1.11 1.16 -2.06
N ASP A 68 -0.05 1.76 -2.32
CA ASP A 68 -0.25 2.61 -3.49
C ASP A 68 -0.13 4.10 -3.13
N GLU A 69 0.25 4.91 -4.12
CA GLU A 69 0.50 6.34 -3.97
C GLU A 69 1.52 6.67 -2.85
N ALA A 70 2.59 5.87 -2.81
CA ALA A 70 3.59 5.86 -1.75
C ALA A 70 4.25 7.23 -1.48
N GLN A 71 4.31 8.11 -2.49
CA GLN A 71 4.86 9.46 -2.37
C GLN A 71 4.10 10.35 -1.36
N PHE A 72 2.93 9.94 -0.87
CA PHE A 72 2.18 10.68 0.16
C PHE A 72 2.47 10.24 1.60
N PHE A 73 3.26 9.18 1.80
CA PHE A 73 3.58 8.65 3.11
C PHE A 73 5.00 9.04 3.54
N ASP A 74 5.09 9.88 4.56
CA ASP A 74 6.37 10.34 5.12
C ASP A 74 7.06 9.22 5.94
N ASP A 75 6.29 8.24 6.42
CA ASP A 75 6.74 7.10 7.24
C ASP A 75 6.94 5.80 6.43
N LEU A 76 7.07 5.90 5.11
CA LEU A 76 7.22 4.76 4.19
C LEU A 76 8.44 3.91 4.50
N TYR A 77 9.61 4.53 4.66
CA TYR A 77 10.87 3.81 4.86
C TYR A 77 10.83 2.98 6.15
N ASP A 78 10.46 3.60 7.27
CA ASP A 78 10.39 2.95 8.57
C ASP A 78 9.35 1.82 8.57
N PHE A 79 8.21 2.03 7.93
CA PHE A 79 7.19 1.00 7.79
C PHE A 79 7.68 -0.19 6.95
N CYS A 80 8.31 0.07 5.80
CA CYS A 80 8.84 -0.98 4.92
C CYS A 80 9.92 -1.80 5.63
N ARG A 81 10.84 -1.13 6.34
CA ARG A 81 11.89 -1.77 7.12
C ARG A 81 11.31 -2.69 8.19
N GLU A 82 10.36 -2.18 8.99
CA GLU A 82 9.70 -2.98 10.02
C GLU A 82 8.95 -4.19 9.41
N ALA A 83 8.13 -3.94 8.40
CA ALA A 83 7.31 -4.99 7.79
C ALA A 83 8.15 -6.06 7.08
N ALA A 84 9.22 -5.68 6.37
CA ALA A 84 10.04 -6.62 5.61
C ALA A 84 11.10 -7.32 6.48
N ASP A 85 11.88 -6.55 7.23
CA ASP A 85 13.05 -7.07 7.94
C ASP A 85 12.67 -7.72 9.28
N HIS A 86 11.64 -7.20 9.96
CA HIS A 86 11.24 -7.67 11.29
C HIS A 86 9.98 -8.56 11.25
N ASP A 87 8.97 -8.19 10.48
CA ASP A 87 7.71 -8.95 10.40
C ASP A 87 7.68 -10.02 9.29
N GLY A 88 8.71 -10.08 8.43
CA GLY A 88 8.83 -11.08 7.36
C GLY A 88 7.81 -10.94 6.22
N LYS A 89 7.28 -9.74 5.99
CA LYS A 89 6.25 -9.47 4.98
C LYS A 89 6.86 -9.09 3.64
N THR A 90 6.20 -9.50 2.56
CA THR A 90 6.51 -8.95 1.24
C THR A 90 5.83 -7.59 1.10
N VAL A 91 6.60 -6.51 0.99
CA VAL A 91 6.06 -5.16 0.77
C VAL A 91 6.23 -4.77 -0.69
N ILE A 92 5.13 -4.39 -1.34
CA ILE A 92 5.12 -3.92 -2.73
C ILE A 92 4.69 -2.47 -2.73
N VAL A 93 5.56 -1.60 -3.22
CA VAL A 93 5.35 -0.16 -3.20
C VAL A 93 5.11 0.32 -4.62
N ALA A 94 4.03 1.07 -4.82
CA ALA A 94 3.74 1.81 -6.03
C ALA A 94 3.54 3.28 -5.67
N GLY A 95 4.12 4.17 -6.46
CA GLY A 95 4.03 5.60 -6.25
C GLY A 95 4.66 6.33 -7.43
N LEU A 96 4.48 7.64 -7.46
CA LEU A 96 5.16 8.49 -8.41
C LEU A 96 6.64 8.62 -8.01
N ASP A 97 7.52 8.42 -9.00
CA ASP A 97 8.98 8.59 -8.88
C ASP A 97 9.39 10.07 -8.77
N GLY A 98 8.44 11.00 -8.88
CA GLY A 98 8.71 12.43 -8.74
C GLY A 98 7.44 13.27 -8.63
N ASN A 99 7.58 14.45 -8.04
CA ASN A 99 6.65 15.55 -8.26
C ASN A 99 6.70 15.98 -9.75
N TYR A 100 5.74 16.79 -10.21
CA TYR A 100 5.70 17.36 -11.58
C TYR A 100 7.02 18.06 -12.00
N LEU A 101 7.95 18.28 -11.06
CA LEU A 101 9.24 18.94 -11.21
C LEU A 101 10.45 17.99 -11.36
N ARG A 102 10.29 16.66 -11.43
CA ARG A 102 11.41 15.68 -11.55
C ARG A 102 12.49 15.82 -10.45
N TYR A 103 12.11 15.87 -9.18
CA TYR A 103 13.07 15.63 -8.10
C TYR A 103 12.96 14.19 -7.59
N TYR A 104 14.09 13.48 -7.61
CA TYR A 104 14.25 12.14 -7.05
C TYR A 104 14.52 12.24 -5.54
N TYR A 105 13.79 11.47 -4.73
CA TYR A 105 14.14 11.25 -3.32
C TYR A 105 15.04 10.02 -3.25
N LEU A 106 16.36 10.25 -3.31
CA LEU A 106 17.37 9.30 -2.85
C LEU A 106 17.84 9.69 -1.45
#